data_AF-A0AAD0XQ00-F1
#
_entry.id   AF-A0AAD0XQ00-F1
#
_cell.length_a   1.000
_cell.length_b   1.000
_cell.length_c   1.000
_cell.angle_alpha   90.00
_cell.angle_beta   90.00
_cell.angle_gamma   90.00
#
_symmetry.space_group_name_H-M   'P 1'
#
loop_
_entity.id
_entity.type
_entity.pdbx_description
1 polymer ?
#
loop_
_entity_poly.entity_id
_entity_poly.type
_entity_poly.pdbx_seq_one_letter_code
_entity_poly.pdbx_strand_id
1 'polypeptide(L)'
;MKENYDLPEDLARDLTEGRRLTSSSQGWFDLASSQEFKFTSIRIGPFHSKEEGQYYTHAVGLISNTEAYGEYHEALVWLPRLKSYGAWDASHEELHIFPDQTWTTMKTDLLPFIESQWGSSGERRRFQKRTIHRPKVHPDAFDFIPYRLKDQIKAASDEEILKLLNRYETSILKHPKISSLTDAYFALANAYHRLGKNDPDEEKSWKEKCIQILEYYPKDRFYHEREGAEIWGWASPEKNLLIFRELLNKKEKQPEYAGGASLLSSYLIQSPQETAPLLELALDFKHTFAILKCLYVAKRWALTVVNDRLAAQLKRNKTAMNNLDDLIVAIEDRILSASESYPTTEVHEVRHRRVADRIAKGWEHLRKKEYSKTEEWVASVLAEYPENGEALFLDARLVWIRSGSVEEGWKRATENLSKVAPVDVSGIGKLHNCIGCALDEMGKFSEAIESFRRAEESDPKESIYPANRAEIFWKLGDEKSAALYARKSKRMGNKSEIVETILKKTAKPSQLRWEALLKEWEKSGLSDKEFCARENLSKKAFAHWRRKTF
;
A
#
# COMPACT_ATOMS: atom_id res chain seq x y z
N MET A 1 -19.67 14.87 -22.21
CA MET A 1 -20.87 14.92 -23.07
C MET A 1 -22.06 14.45 -22.24
N LYS A 2 -23.13 15.25 -22.10
CA LYS A 2 -24.42 14.70 -21.64
C LYS A 2 -24.96 13.90 -22.82
N GLU A 3 -24.74 12.59 -22.81
CA GLU A 3 -25.46 11.74 -23.76
C GLU A 3 -26.95 11.99 -23.56
N ASN A 4 -27.65 12.39 -24.61
CA ASN A 4 -29.09 12.43 -24.61
C ASN A 4 -29.53 10.98 -24.73
N TYR A 5 -29.78 10.32 -23.60
CA TYR A 5 -30.05 8.87 -23.53
C TYR A 5 -31.39 8.45 -24.15
N ASP A 6 -32.03 9.33 -24.92
CA ASP A 6 -33.21 9.08 -25.77
C ASP A 6 -34.24 8.18 -25.05
N LEU A 7 -34.79 8.71 -23.94
CA LEU A 7 -35.78 7.98 -23.15
C LEU A 7 -37.10 7.87 -23.93
N PRO A 8 -37.73 6.68 -23.96
CA PRO A 8 -39.05 6.53 -24.54
C PRO A 8 -40.07 7.45 -23.85
N GLU A 9 -40.88 8.17 -24.63
CA GLU A 9 -41.85 9.15 -24.11
C GLU A 9 -42.88 8.50 -23.16
N ASP A 10 -43.26 7.25 -23.44
CA ASP A 10 -44.21 6.51 -22.62
C ASP A 10 -43.64 6.08 -21.26
N LEU A 11 -42.33 5.77 -21.19
CA LEU A 11 -41.59 5.58 -19.95
C LEU A 11 -41.50 6.87 -19.14
N ALA A 12 -41.03 7.95 -19.78
CA ALA A 12 -40.77 9.22 -19.11
C ALA A 12 -42.05 9.83 -18.51
N ARG A 13 -43.18 9.69 -19.20
CA ARG A 13 -44.49 10.17 -18.74
C ARG A 13 -45.08 9.34 -17.60
N ASP A 14 -44.81 8.04 -17.54
CA ASP A 14 -45.39 7.15 -16.51
C ASP A 14 -44.59 7.19 -15.20
N LEU A 15 -43.26 7.24 -15.28
CA LEU A 15 -42.37 7.29 -14.11
C LEU A 15 -41.99 8.73 -13.75
N THR A 16 -42.97 9.64 -13.62
CA THR A 16 -42.72 10.93 -12.99
C THR A 16 -42.46 10.77 -11.49
N GLU A 17 -43.07 9.75 -10.87
CA GLU A 17 -42.84 9.33 -9.50
C GLU A 17 -42.44 7.85 -9.48
N GLY A 18 -41.55 7.48 -8.55
CA GLY A 18 -41.17 6.09 -8.32
C GLY A 18 -42.30 5.29 -7.66
N ARG A 19 -42.23 3.96 -7.74
CA ARG A 19 -43.19 3.07 -7.05
C ARG A 19 -42.57 1.73 -6.70
N ARG A 20 -43.08 1.11 -5.63
CA ARG A 20 -42.61 -0.20 -5.16
C ARG A 20 -43.34 -1.34 -5.86
N LEU A 21 -42.57 -2.32 -6.33
CA LEU A 21 -43.02 -3.62 -6.80
C LEU A 21 -42.72 -4.66 -5.73
N THR A 22 -43.69 -5.54 -5.43
CA THR A 22 -43.51 -6.62 -4.44
C THR A 22 -43.51 -7.97 -5.15
N SER A 23 -42.37 -8.65 -5.08
CA SER A 23 -42.15 -10.01 -5.56
C SER A 23 -42.33 -11.03 -4.44
N SER A 24 -42.84 -12.21 -4.77
CA SER A 24 -42.92 -13.35 -3.85
C SER A 24 -41.59 -14.08 -3.68
N SER A 25 -40.62 -13.85 -4.57
CA SER A 25 -39.36 -14.62 -4.65
C SER A 25 -38.11 -13.82 -4.26
N GLN A 26 -38.08 -12.52 -4.59
CA GLN A 26 -36.91 -11.65 -4.41
C GLN A 26 -37.20 -10.43 -3.49
N GLY A 27 -38.33 -10.43 -2.79
CA GLY A 27 -38.69 -9.32 -1.91
C GLY A 27 -39.30 -8.15 -2.66
N TRP A 28 -38.83 -6.92 -2.46
CA TRP A 28 -39.31 -5.75 -3.21
C TRP A 28 -38.26 -5.08 -4.10
N PHE A 29 -38.75 -4.40 -5.15
CA PHE A 29 -37.98 -3.56 -6.07
C PHE A 29 -38.61 -2.17 -6.12
N ASP A 30 -37.82 -1.13 -5.88
CA ASP A 30 -38.27 0.25 -6.06
C ASP A 30 -37.95 0.73 -7.47
N LEU A 31 -38.97 1.12 -8.23
CA LEU A 31 -38.79 1.81 -9.50
C LEU A 31 -38.35 3.24 -9.23
N ALA A 32 -37.28 3.66 -9.90
CA ALA A 32 -36.81 5.03 -9.87
C ALA A 32 -37.79 5.97 -10.58
N SER A 33 -37.92 7.20 -10.09
CA SER A 33 -38.51 8.27 -10.91
C SER A 33 -37.58 8.64 -12.07
N SER A 34 -38.13 9.26 -13.10
CA SER A 34 -37.38 9.73 -14.28
C SER A 34 -36.27 10.73 -13.94
N GLN A 35 -36.38 11.44 -12.81
CA GLN A 35 -35.33 12.33 -12.30
C GLN A 35 -34.22 11.58 -11.56
N GLU A 36 -34.48 10.34 -11.12
CA GLU A 36 -33.58 9.50 -10.34
C GLU A 36 -32.94 8.37 -11.15
N PHE A 37 -33.35 8.20 -12.41
CA PHE A 37 -32.77 7.22 -13.34
C PHE A 37 -31.24 7.26 -13.31
N LYS A 38 -30.65 6.08 -13.24
CA LYS A 38 -29.19 5.93 -13.19
C LYS A 38 -28.64 5.59 -14.55
N PHE A 39 -27.91 6.54 -15.12
CA PHE A 39 -27.13 6.30 -16.32
C PHE A 39 -25.89 5.50 -15.96
N THR A 40 -25.79 4.31 -16.53
CA THR A 40 -24.80 3.29 -16.18
C THR A 40 -24.27 2.60 -17.44
N SER A 41 -23.32 1.70 -17.26
CA SER A 41 -22.78 0.85 -18.32
C SER A 41 -22.85 -0.60 -17.91
N ILE A 42 -23.45 -1.41 -18.77
CA ILE A 42 -23.59 -2.84 -18.57
C ILE A 42 -22.38 -3.54 -19.15
N ARG A 43 -21.75 -4.38 -18.33
CA ARG A 43 -20.66 -5.26 -18.73
C ARG A 43 -21.22 -6.58 -19.25
N ILE A 44 -20.79 -6.98 -20.44
CA ILE A 44 -21.27 -8.19 -21.13
C ILE A 44 -20.07 -9.07 -21.46
N GLY A 45 -20.16 -10.35 -21.09
CA GLY A 45 -19.11 -11.37 -21.27
C GLY A 45 -18.35 -11.27 -22.60
N PRO A 46 -17.07 -11.70 -22.67
CA PRO A 46 -16.47 -12.00 -23.97
C PRO A 46 -17.37 -13.01 -24.68
N PHE A 47 -17.79 -12.71 -25.90
CA PHE A 47 -18.69 -13.59 -26.65
C PHE A 47 -17.98 -14.86 -27.11
N HIS A 48 -16.65 -14.82 -27.20
CA HIS A 48 -15.80 -15.97 -27.47
C HIS A 48 -14.70 -16.09 -26.42
N SER A 49 -14.39 -17.32 -26.01
CA SER A 49 -13.34 -17.62 -25.02
C SER A 49 -11.92 -17.21 -25.44
N LYS A 50 -11.73 -16.72 -26.67
CA LYS A 50 -10.45 -16.23 -27.21
C LYS A 50 -10.35 -14.70 -27.22
N GLU A 51 -11.42 -13.98 -26.88
CA GLU A 51 -11.42 -12.53 -26.85
C GLU A 51 -10.72 -12.04 -25.58
N GLU A 52 -9.64 -11.27 -25.75
CA GLU A 52 -8.86 -10.67 -24.66
C GLU A 52 -9.45 -9.30 -24.25
N GLY A 53 -10.74 -9.28 -23.98
CA GLY A 53 -11.47 -8.08 -23.59
C GLY A 53 -12.95 -8.33 -23.38
N GLN A 54 -13.68 -7.24 -23.18
CA GLN A 54 -15.05 -7.26 -22.71
C GLN A 54 -15.89 -6.24 -23.49
N TYR A 55 -17.19 -6.52 -23.61
CA TYR A 55 -18.13 -5.60 -24.24
C TYR A 55 -18.88 -4.78 -23.19
N TYR A 56 -19.16 -3.53 -23.55
CA TYR A 56 -19.93 -2.61 -22.73
C TYR A 56 -21.02 -1.94 -23.55
N THR A 57 -22.15 -1.64 -22.90
CA THR A 57 -23.18 -0.77 -23.46
C THR A 57 -23.76 0.17 -22.42
N HIS A 58 -24.12 1.37 -22.84
CA HIS A 58 -24.90 2.29 -22.02
C HIS A 58 -26.27 1.71 -21.70
N ALA A 59 -26.72 2.03 -20.50
CA ALA A 59 -28.04 1.69 -20.03
C ALA A 59 -28.57 2.80 -19.13
N VAL A 60 -29.89 2.90 -19.09
CA VAL A 60 -30.63 3.68 -18.10
C VAL A 60 -31.25 2.68 -17.13
N GLY A 61 -30.73 2.63 -15.91
CA GLY A 61 -31.27 1.82 -14.82
C GLY A 61 -32.58 2.41 -14.30
N LEU A 62 -33.60 1.56 -14.29
CA LEU A 62 -34.97 1.92 -13.92
C LEU A 62 -35.32 1.52 -12.49
N ILE A 63 -34.45 0.76 -11.82
CA ILE A 63 -34.58 0.38 -10.40
C ILE A 63 -33.74 1.34 -9.56
N SER A 64 -34.26 1.84 -8.45
CA SER A 64 -33.49 2.64 -7.49
C SER A 64 -32.88 1.76 -6.39
N ASN A 65 -33.64 0.84 -5.83
CA ASN A 65 -33.20 -0.02 -4.73
C ASN A 65 -33.94 -1.37 -4.74
N THR A 66 -33.34 -2.36 -4.09
CA THR A 66 -33.89 -3.71 -3.97
C THR A 66 -33.73 -4.22 -2.54
N GLU A 67 -34.66 -5.09 -2.09
CA GLU A 67 -34.57 -5.71 -0.77
C GLU A 67 -33.35 -6.65 -0.66
N ALA A 68 -33.16 -7.50 -1.66
CA ALA A 68 -32.18 -8.57 -1.60
C ALA A 68 -30.74 -8.13 -1.97
N TYR A 69 -30.59 -7.10 -2.82
CA TYR A 69 -29.29 -6.74 -3.42
C TYR A 69 -28.86 -5.29 -3.20
N GLY A 70 -29.69 -4.45 -2.56
CA GLY A 70 -29.42 -3.02 -2.42
C GLY A 70 -29.50 -2.27 -3.76
N GLU A 71 -28.54 -1.38 -4.01
CA GLU A 71 -28.43 -0.59 -5.25
C GLU A 71 -28.11 -1.50 -6.45
N TYR A 72 -29.16 -1.93 -7.16
CA TYR A 72 -29.06 -2.75 -8.37
C TYR A 72 -29.91 -2.17 -9.49
N HIS A 73 -29.42 -1.05 -10.03
CA HIS A 73 -30.15 -0.25 -11.00
C HIS A 73 -30.41 -0.97 -12.32
N GLU A 74 -29.54 -1.92 -12.66
CA GLU A 74 -29.52 -2.67 -13.91
C GLU A 74 -30.45 -3.90 -13.93
N ALA A 75 -31.16 -4.18 -12.84
CA ALA A 75 -32.16 -5.25 -12.80
C ALA A 75 -33.32 -5.02 -13.80
N LEU A 76 -33.59 -3.77 -14.16
CA LEU A 76 -34.40 -3.40 -15.32
C LEU A 76 -33.82 -2.16 -15.98
N VAL A 77 -33.60 -2.22 -17.30
CA VAL A 77 -32.92 -1.16 -18.04
C VAL A 77 -33.62 -0.77 -19.33
N TRP A 78 -33.44 0.50 -19.71
CA TRP A 78 -33.56 0.94 -21.10
C TRP A 78 -32.18 0.97 -21.74
N LEU A 79 -32.06 0.43 -22.96
CA LEU A 79 -30.81 0.36 -23.72
C LEU A 79 -30.92 1.26 -24.96
N PRO A 80 -30.44 2.51 -24.91
CA PRO A 80 -30.71 3.50 -25.97
C PRO A 80 -30.20 3.09 -27.35
N ARG A 81 -29.01 2.48 -27.42
CA ARG A 81 -28.39 2.04 -28.68
C ARG A 81 -29.06 0.81 -29.29
N LEU A 82 -29.73 0.01 -28.47
CA LEU A 82 -30.52 -1.14 -28.91
C LEU A 82 -31.99 -0.79 -29.12
N LYS A 83 -32.43 0.38 -28.65
CA LYS A 83 -33.84 0.80 -28.58
C LYS A 83 -34.73 -0.29 -27.99
N SER A 84 -34.26 -0.91 -26.90
CA SER A 84 -34.91 -2.05 -26.27
C SER A 84 -34.83 -1.95 -24.75
N TYR A 85 -35.83 -2.51 -24.07
CA TYR A 85 -35.73 -2.81 -22.65
C TYR A 85 -34.96 -4.11 -22.43
N GLY A 86 -34.41 -4.26 -21.23
CA GLY A 86 -33.66 -5.46 -20.84
C GLY A 86 -33.49 -5.62 -19.34
N ALA A 87 -32.83 -6.70 -18.96
CA ALA A 87 -32.39 -7.02 -17.61
C ALA A 87 -30.97 -7.58 -17.68
N TRP A 88 -30.10 -7.19 -16.74
CA TRP A 88 -28.71 -7.61 -16.71
C TRP A 88 -28.44 -8.58 -15.57
N ASP A 89 -28.06 -9.82 -15.89
CA ASP A 89 -27.56 -10.77 -14.91
C ASP A 89 -26.10 -10.45 -14.57
N ALA A 90 -25.90 -9.82 -13.42
CA ALA A 90 -24.57 -9.44 -12.94
C ALA A 90 -23.69 -10.66 -12.58
N SER A 91 -24.29 -11.81 -12.25
CA SER A 91 -23.56 -13.01 -11.82
C SER A 91 -22.93 -13.76 -13.01
N HIS A 92 -23.61 -13.73 -14.16
CA HIS A 92 -23.13 -14.36 -15.40
C HIS A 92 -22.66 -13.34 -16.45
N GLU A 93 -22.75 -12.04 -16.17
CA GLU A 93 -22.45 -10.94 -17.10
C GLU A 93 -23.27 -11.03 -18.40
N GLU A 94 -24.53 -11.46 -18.29
CA GLU A 94 -25.43 -11.67 -19.42
C GLU A 94 -26.43 -10.52 -19.55
N LEU A 95 -26.53 -9.93 -20.74
CA LEU A 95 -27.58 -8.97 -21.05
C LEU A 95 -28.75 -9.67 -21.74
N HIS A 96 -29.91 -9.58 -21.12
CA HIS A 96 -31.16 -10.04 -21.71
C HIS A 96 -31.96 -8.85 -22.24
N ILE A 97 -32.42 -8.95 -23.48
CA ILE A 97 -33.31 -7.96 -24.10
C ILE A 97 -34.72 -8.53 -24.28
N PHE A 98 -35.68 -7.61 -24.36
CA PHE A 98 -37.10 -7.91 -24.56
C PHE A 98 -37.58 -7.33 -25.90
N PRO A 99 -37.43 -8.09 -27.01
CA PRO A 99 -37.87 -7.63 -28.32
C PRO A 99 -39.36 -7.31 -28.35
N ASP A 100 -39.72 -6.33 -29.18
CA ASP A 100 -41.11 -5.94 -29.46
C ASP A 100 -41.90 -5.45 -28.22
N GLN A 101 -41.22 -5.08 -27.13
CA GLN A 101 -41.82 -4.51 -25.94
C GLN A 101 -41.66 -2.99 -25.88
N THR A 102 -42.71 -2.30 -25.43
CA THR A 102 -42.70 -0.88 -25.03
C THR A 102 -42.98 -0.73 -23.54
N TRP A 103 -42.70 0.43 -22.95
CA TRP A 103 -43.06 0.66 -21.54
C TRP A 103 -44.55 0.43 -21.31
N THR A 104 -45.38 0.92 -22.23
CA THR A 104 -46.85 0.76 -22.16
C THR A 104 -47.26 -0.72 -22.09
N THR A 105 -46.58 -1.61 -22.83
CA THR A 105 -46.87 -3.06 -22.77
C THR A 105 -46.38 -3.71 -21.47
N MET A 106 -45.27 -3.22 -20.91
CA MET A 106 -44.61 -3.83 -19.75
C MET A 106 -45.16 -3.34 -18.40
N LYS A 107 -45.59 -2.08 -18.30
CA LYS A 107 -45.83 -1.38 -17.03
C LYS A 107 -46.93 -1.97 -16.14
N THR A 108 -47.80 -2.81 -16.71
CA THR A 108 -48.89 -3.48 -15.98
C THR A 108 -48.39 -4.65 -15.14
N ASP A 109 -47.27 -5.27 -15.51
CA ASP A 109 -46.63 -6.34 -14.76
C ASP A 109 -45.13 -6.43 -15.11
N LEU A 110 -44.29 -5.77 -14.29
CA LEU A 110 -42.85 -5.62 -14.54
C LEU A 110 -42.01 -6.75 -13.94
N LEU A 111 -42.54 -7.47 -12.95
CA LEU A 111 -41.80 -8.51 -12.22
C LEU A 111 -41.31 -9.64 -13.14
N PRO A 112 -42.09 -10.16 -14.11
CA PRO A 112 -41.61 -11.20 -15.01
C PRO A 112 -40.39 -10.80 -15.83
N PHE A 113 -40.22 -9.51 -16.13
CA PHE A 113 -39.07 -8.99 -16.86
C PHE A 113 -37.82 -8.95 -15.97
N ILE A 114 -37.96 -8.38 -14.77
CA ILE A 114 -36.90 -8.30 -13.75
C ILE A 114 -36.43 -9.71 -13.36
N GLU A 115 -37.36 -10.58 -12.98
CA GLU A 115 -37.05 -11.92 -12.47
C GLU A 115 -36.53 -12.88 -13.54
N SER A 116 -36.67 -12.52 -14.82
CA SER A 116 -36.22 -13.35 -15.93
C SER A 116 -34.71 -13.61 -15.92
N GLN A 117 -33.92 -12.80 -15.21
CA GLN A 117 -32.46 -12.93 -15.13
C GLN A 117 -31.99 -14.08 -14.23
N TRP A 118 -32.73 -14.47 -13.19
CA TRP A 118 -32.31 -15.56 -12.28
C TRP A 118 -32.88 -16.93 -12.64
N GLY A 119 -33.92 -16.96 -13.47
CA GLY A 119 -34.50 -18.18 -14.04
C GLY A 119 -35.40 -18.99 -13.10
N SER A 120 -36.66 -19.20 -13.50
CA SER A 120 -37.39 -20.43 -13.23
C SER A 120 -37.54 -21.18 -14.56
N SER A 121 -36.95 -22.38 -14.65
CA SER A 121 -37.20 -23.31 -15.75
C SER A 121 -38.59 -23.92 -15.56
N GLY A 122 -39.59 -23.44 -16.30
CA GLY A 122 -40.90 -24.11 -16.34
C GLY A 122 -42.12 -23.24 -16.62
N GLU A 123 -42.05 -21.92 -16.44
CA GLU A 123 -43.20 -21.06 -16.69
C GLU A 123 -43.27 -20.59 -18.14
N ARG A 124 -44.44 -20.73 -18.78
CA ARG A 124 -44.72 -20.16 -20.11
C ARG A 124 -44.69 -18.63 -20.00
N ARG A 125 -43.55 -18.02 -20.34
CA ARG A 125 -43.42 -16.56 -20.43
C ARG A 125 -44.33 -16.02 -21.52
N ARG A 126 -45.02 -14.91 -21.25
CA ARG A 126 -45.92 -14.22 -22.19
C ARG A 126 -45.18 -13.30 -23.17
N PHE A 127 -43.86 -13.15 -23.03
CA PHE A 127 -43.02 -12.27 -23.83
C PHE A 127 -41.76 -12.99 -24.33
N GLN A 128 -41.14 -12.46 -25.38
CA GLN A 128 -39.88 -12.97 -25.90
C GLN A 128 -38.70 -12.42 -25.08
N LYS A 129 -37.82 -13.30 -24.61
CA LYS A 129 -36.52 -12.97 -24.01
C LYS A 129 -35.42 -13.42 -24.96
N ARG A 130 -34.44 -12.56 -25.24
CA ARG A 130 -33.21 -12.95 -25.94
C ARG A 130 -31.99 -12.55 -25.14
N THR A 131 -31.10 -13.49 -24.89
CA THR A 131 -29.76 -13.19 -24.35
C THR A 131 -28.86 -12.76 -25.50
N ILE A 132 -28.13 -11.66 -25.31
CA ILE A 132 -27.14 -11.20 -26.28
C ILE A 132 -25.91 -12.11 -26.18
N HIS A 133 -25.66 -12.88 -27.24
CA HIS A 133 -24.51 -13.79 -27.33
C HIS A 133 -23.49 -13.39 -28.41
N ARG A 134 -23.80 -12.39 -29.25
CA ARG A 134 -22.93 -11.94 -30.34
C ARG A 134 -23.12 -10.43 -30.59
N PRO A 135 -22.04 -9.66 -30.79
CA PRO A 135 -22.14 -8.22 -31.02
C PRO A 135 -22.56 -7.91 -32.46
N LYS A 136 -22.32 -8.83 -33.40
CA LYS A 136 -22.53 -8.62 -34.86
C LYS A 136 -23.98 -8.35 -35.25
N VAL A 137 -24.94 -8.67 -34.39
CA VAL A 137 -26.37 -8.37 -34.62
C VAL A 137 -26.66 -6.88 -34.42
N HIS A 138 -25.86 -6.20 -33.58
CA HIS A 138 -25.96 -4.77 -33.28
C HIS A 138 -24.55 -4.16 -33.17
N PRO A 139 -23.82 -3.99 -34.29
CA PRO A 139 -22.40 -3.65 -34.28
C PRO A 139 -22.10 -2.31 -33.59
N ASP A 140 -23.00 -1.34 -33.67
CA ASP A 140 -22.83 -0.01 -33.08
C ASP A 140 -23.35 0.09 -31.63
N ALA A 141 -23.92 -1.00 -31.10
CA ALA A 141 -24.52 -1.00 -29.77
C ALA A 141 -23.53 -1.37 -28.65
N PHE A 142 -22.33 -1.85 -28.99
CA PHE A 142 -21.38 -2.35 -28.00
C PHE A 142 -19.98 -1.77 -28.22
N ASP A 143 -19.33 -1.40 -27.13
CA ASP A 143 -17.94 -0.93 -27.11
C ASP A 143 -17.06 -2.07 -26.57
N PHE A 144 -16.06 -2.49 -27.34
CA PHE A 144 -15.10 -3.51 -26.91
C PHE A 144 -13.89 -2.86 -26.23
N ILE A 145 -13.58 -3.31 -25.00
CA ILE A 145 -12.46 -2.81 -24.20
C ILE A 145 -11.52 -3.97 -23.82
N PRO A 146 -10.23 -3.92 -24.17
CA PRO A 146 -9.29 -5.01 -23.90
C PRO A 146 -8.84 -5.07 -22.43
N TYR A 147 -8.66 -6.28 -21.88
CA TYR A 147 -8.28 -6.45 -20.46
C TYR A 147 -6.89 -5.91 -20.13
N ARG A 148 -5.94 -6.02 -21.07
CA ARG A 148 -4.51 -5.73 -20.83
C ARG A 148 -4.03 -4.45 -21.50
N LEU A 149 -4.89 -3.43 -21.60
CA LEU A 149 -4.54 -2.18 -22.26
C LEU A 149 -3.34 -1.48 -21.60
N LYS A 150 -3.26 -1.53 -20.25
CA LYS A 150 -2.13 -0.98 -19.48
C LYS A 150 -0.79 -1.58 -19.90
N ASP A 151 -0.74 -2.90 -20.07
CA ASP A 151 0.48 -3.61 -20.50
C ASP A 151 0.84 -3.27 -21.94
N GLN A 152 -0.16 -3.18 -22.83
CA GLN A 152 0.03 -2.79 -24.23
C GLN A 152 0.63 -1.39 -24.33
N ILE A 153 0.04 -0.40 -23.64
CA ILE A 153 0.52 0.99 -23.64
C ILE A 153 1.94 1.10 -23.03
N LYS A 154 2.23 0.31 -21.99
CA LYS A 154 3.56 0.31 -21.36
C LYS A 154 4.65 -0.21 -22.31
N ALA A 155 4.34 -1.20 -23.15
CA ALA A 155 5.29 -1.79 -24.09
C ALA A 155 5.36 -1.06 -25.44
N ALA A 156 4.34 -0.25 -25.78
CA ALA A 156 4.20 0.41 -27.06
C ALA A 156 5.16 1.59 -27.26
N SER A 157 5.52 1.86 -28.52
CA SER A 157 6.04 3.14 -29.01
C SER A 157 4.95 4.22 -29.03
N ASP A 158 5.33 5.49 -29.18
CA ASP A 158 4.36 6.59 -29.16
C ASP A 158 3.39 6.54 -30.37
N GLU A 159 3.86 6.10 -31.54
CA GLU A 159 3.01 5.88 -32.71
C GLU A 159 1.98 4.75 -32.48
N GLU A 160 2.40 3.67 -31.81
CA GLU A 160 1.50 2.58 -31.43
C GLU A 160 0.49 3.02 -30.37
N ILE A 161 0.89 3.88 -29.43
CA ILE A 161 -0.04 4.48 -28.46
C ILE A 161 -1.13 5.28 -29.18
N LEU A 162 -0.78 6.12 -30.17
CA LEU A 162 -1.76 6.85 -30.96
C LEU A 162 -2.74 5.92 -31.68
N LYS A 163 -2.27 4.79 -32.24
CA LYS A 163 -3.13 3.76 -32.85
C LYS A 163 -4.08 3.13 -31.83
N LEU A 164 -3.59 2.84 -30.61
CA LEU A 164 -4.42 2.32 -29.51
C LEU A 164 -5.47 3.34 -29.06
N LEU A 165 -5.10 4.62 -28.93
CA LEU A 165 -6.04 5.70 -28.61
C LEU A 165 -7.13 5.82 -29.67
N ASN A 166 -6.76 5.92 -30.95
CA ASN A 166 -7.71 5.97 -32.06
C ASN A 166 -8.70 4.78 -32.06
N ARG A 167 -8.27 3.63 -31.55
CA ARG A 167 -9.09 2.42 -31.50
C ARG A 167 -10.02 2.35 -30.28
N TYR A 168 -9.59 2.79 -29.11
CA TYR A 168 -10.28 2.50 -27.85
C TYR A 168 -10.69 3.72 -27.02
N GLU A 169 -10.13 4.91 -27.29
CA GLU A 169 -10.35 6.13 -26.49
C GLU A 169 -11.84 6.47 -26.39
N THR A 170 -12.54 6.61 -27.52
CA THR A 170 -13.97 6.93 -27.55
C THR A 170 -14.81 5.88 -26.84
N SER A 171 -14.49 4.59 -27.04
CA SER A 171 -15.20 3.49 -26.38
C SER A 171 -15.04 3.49 -24.87
N ILE A 172 -13.87 3.83 -24.34
CA ILE A 172 -13.65 3.92 -22.90
C ILE A 172 -14.31 5.18 -22.32
N LEU A 173 -14.19 6.33 -23.00
CA LEU A 173 -14.73 7.61 -22.53
C LEU A 173 -16.27 7.61 -22.43
N LYS A 174 -16.93 6.73 -23.17
CA LYS A 174 -18.36 6.49 -23.05
C LYS A 174 -18.77 5.91 -21.69
N HIS A 175 -17.88 5.19 -21.00
CA HIS A 175 -18.23 4.41 -19.82
C HIS A 175 -17.52 4.96 -18.58
N PRO A 176 -17.93 6.10 -17.99
CA PRO A 176 -17.33 6.66 -16.77
C PRO A 176 -17.74 5.88 -15.50
N LYS A 177 -16.89 5.91 -14.46
CA LYS A 177 -17.20 5.42 -13.11
C LYS A 177 -17.52 3.92 -13.01
N ILE A 178 -17.02 3.13 -13.96
CA ILE A 178 -17.16 1.68 -13.96
C ILE A 178 -15.95 1.04 -13.30
N SER A 179 -16.18 0.31 -12.21
CA SER A 179 -15.11 -0.29 -11.41
C SER A 179 -14.27 -1.33 -12.15
N SER A 180 -14.84 -2.06 -13.12
CA SER A 180 -14.10 -3.01 -13.96
C SER A 180 -13.21 -2.34 -15.01
N LEU A 181 -13.31 -1.01 -15.19
CA LEU A 181 -12.55 -0.24 -16.19
C LEU A 181 -11.43 0.60 -15.58
N THR A 182 -11.16 0.48 -14.28
CA THR A 182 -10.09 1.20 -13.58
C THR A 182 -8.73 1.07 -14.29
N ASP A 183 -8.35 -0.13 -14.73
CA ASP A 183 -7.10 -0.34 -15.48
C ASP A 183 -7.10 0.32 -16.86
N ALA A 184 -8.25 0.34 -17.55
CA ALA A 184 -8.38 0.98 -18.85
C ALA A 184 -8.30 2.51 -18.72
N TYR A 185 -8.93 3.10 -17.70
CA TYR A 185 -8.78 4.52 -17.39
C TYR A 185 -7.33 4.88 -17.08
N PHE A 186 -6.63 4.03 -16.32
CA PHE A 186 -5.20 4.23 -16.02
C PHE A 186 -4.36 4.18 -17.28
N ALA A 187 -4.65 3.21 -18.16
CA ALA A 187 -3.94 3.01 -19.40
C ALA A 187 -4.06 4.26 -20.30
N LEU A 188 -5.27 4.82 -20.45
CA LEU A 188 -5.48 6.07 -21.17
C LEU A 188 -4.78 7.26 -20.50
N ALA A 189 -4.89 7.42 -19.18
CA ALA A 189 -4.20 8.49 -18.46
C ALA A 189 -2.68 8.45 -18.68
N ASN A 190 -2.10 7.24 -18.68
CA ASN A 190 -0.68 7.02 -18.95
C ASN A 190 -0.32 7.37 -20.41
N ALA A 191 -1.14 6.95 -21.38
CA ALA A 191 -0.95 7.33 -22.77
C ALA A 191 -0.98 8.85 -22.97
N TYR A 192 -1.98 9.55 -22.42
CA TYR A 192 -2.07 11.00 -22.51
C TYR A 192 -0.88 11.71 -21.88
N HIS A 193 -0.45 11.25 -20.71
CA HIS A 193 0.73 11.78 -20.04
C HIS A 193 2.01 11.57 -20.83
N ARG A 194 2.19 10.39 -21.43
CA ARG A 194 3.37 10.07 -22.23
C ARG A 194 3.41 10.89 -23.52
N LEU A 195 2.30 10.97 -24.25
CA LEU A 195 2.21 11.75 -25.48
C LEU A 195 2.34 13.24 -25.20
N GLY A 196 1.65 13.76 -24.18
CA GLY A 196 1.71 15.18 -23.83
C GLY A 196 3.09 15.64 -23.36
N LYS A 197 3.90 14.77 -22.73
CA LYS A 197 5.31 15.08 -22.43
C LYS A 197 6.20 15.20 -23.67
N ASN A 198 5.81 14.57 -24.77
CA ASN A 198 6.56 14.55 -26.03
C ASN A 198 5.97 15.51 -27.08
N ASP A 199 4.88 16.21 -26.75
CA ASP A 199 4.15 17.12 -27.62
C ASP A 199 3.82 18.44 -26.88
N PRO A 200 4.80 19.35 -26.75
CA PRO A 200 4.63 20.58 -25.97
C PRO A 200 3.57 21.54 -26.53
N ASP A 201 3.34 21.52 -27.84
CA ASP A 201 2.40 22.44 -28.51
C ASP A 201 0.94 22.13 -28.14
N GLU A 202 0.63 20.86 -27.85
CA GLU A 202 -0.69 20.39 -27.43
C GLU A 202 -0.74 19.96 -25.94
N GLU A 203 0.28 20.29 -25.15
CA GLU A 203 0.42 19.81 -23.76
C GLU A 203 -0.85 20.10 -22.93
N LYS A 204 -1.44 21.29 -23.08
CA LYS A 204 -2.65 21.69 -22.37
C LYS A 204 -3.84 20.76 -22.70
N SER A 205 -4.04 20.44 -23.97
CA SER A 205 -5.10 19.54 -24.44
C SER A 205 -4.92 18.14 -23.85
N TRP A 206 -3.68 17.64 -23.83
CA TRP A 206 -3.35 16.36 -23.20
C TRP A 206 -3.59 16.34 -21.69
N LYS A 207 -3.26 17.43 -20.97
CA LYS A 207 -3.56 17.56 -19.54
C LYS A 207 -5.05 17.54 -19.26
N GLU A 208 -5.85 18.27 -20.04
CA GLU A 208 -7.31 18.28 -19.90
C GLU A 208 -7.92 16.88 -20.10
N LYS A 209 -7.49 16.16 -21.14
CA LYS A 209 -7.88 14.74 -21.35
C LYS A 209 -7.47 13.85 -20.19
N CYS A 210 -6.26 14.05 -19.66
CA CYS A 210 -5.73 13.28 -18.54
C CYS A 210 -6.55 13.50 -17.25
N ILE A 211 -6.85 14.75 -16.91
CA ILE A 211 -7.70 15.08 -15.76
C ILE A 211 -9.09 14.45 -15.93
N GLN A 212 -9.69 14.60 -17.12
CA GLN A 212 -11.01 14.05 -17.42
C GLN A 212 -11.08 12.54 -17.16
N ILE A 213 -10.12 11.75 -17.68
CA ILE A 213 -10.16 10.30 -17.52
C ILE A 213 -9.81 9.85 -16.10
N LEU A 214 -8.97 10.61 -15.38
CA LEU A 214 -8.67 10.30 -13.99
C LEU A 214 -9.85 10.58 -13.04
N GLU A 215 -10.74 11.52 -13.40
CA GLU A 215 -12.00 11.75 -12.68
C GLU A 215 -13.06 10.66 -12.92
N TYR A 216 -12.83 9.74 -13.85
CA TYR A 216 -13.73 8.60 -14.09
C TYR A 216 -13.55 7.49 -13.06
N TYR A 217 -12.52 7.55 -12.23
CA TYR A 217 -12.34 6.55 -11.18
C TYR A 217 -13.47 6.65 -10.15
N PRO A 218 -14.05 5.51 -9.73
CA PRO A 218 -15.00 5.52 -8.62
C PRO A 218 -14.34 6.09 -7.35
N LYS A 219 -15.13 6.79 -6.53
CA LYS A 219 -14.69 7.26 -5.20
C LYS A 219 -14.10 6.08 -4.43
N ASP A 220 -12.99 6.33 -3.74
CA ASP A 220 -12.25 5.35 -2.91
C ASP A 220 -11.56 4.19 -3.64
N ARG A 221 -11.59 4.15 -4.98
CA ARG A 221 -11.01 3.04 -5.78
C ARG A 221 -9.78 3.41 -6.61
N PHE A 222 -9.10 4.51 -6.28
CA PHE A 222 -7.82 4.81 -6.89
C PHE A 222 -6.71 3.96 -6.25
N TYR A 223 -6.44 2.77 -6.81
CA TYR A 223 -5.43 1.83 -6.31
C TYR A 223 -4.02 2.05 -6.89
N HIS A 224 -3.80 3.15 -7.63
CA HIS A 224 -2.51 3.49 -8.26
C HIS A 224 -1.88 4.76 -7.65
N GLU A 225 -2.04 5.01 -6.35
CA GLU A 225 -1.54 6.24 -5.68
C GLU A 225 -0.03 6.48 -5.98
N ARG A 226 0.78 5.41 -6.07
CA ARG A 226 2.21 5.50 -6.44
C ARG A 226 2.45 5.74 -7.94
N GLU A 227 1.77 5.00 -8.82
CA GLU A 227 2.00 5.02 -10.27
C GLU A 227 1.31 6.22 -10.95
N GLY A 228 0.18 6.64 -10.40
CA GLY A 228 -0.60 7.81 -10.83
C GLY A 228 -0.08 9.12 -10.26
N ALA A 229 0.82 9.11 -9.27
CA ALA A 229 1.38 10.35 -8.71
C ALA A 229 2.08 11.20 -9.78
N GLU A 230 2.93 10.60 -10.62
CA GLU A 230 3.62 11.33 -11.71
C GLU A 230 2.62 11.93 -12.71
N ILE A 231 1.57 11.17 -13.04
CA ILE A 231 0.51 11.60 -13.96
C ILE A 231 -0.27 12.77 -13.36
N TRP A 232 -0.74 12.64 -12.12
CA TRP A 232 -1.47 13.70 -11.43
C TRP A 232 -0.65 14.96 -11.26
N GLY A 233 0.61 14.84 -10.85
CA GLY A 233 1.45 16.03 -10.66
C GLY A 233 1.72 16.75 -11.98
N TRP A 234 1.90 16.03 -13.08
CA TRP A 234 2.04 16.66 -14.40
C TRP A 234 0.73 17.28 -14.88
N ALA A 235 -0.40 16.59 -14.70
CA ALA A 235 -1.70 17.02 -15.21
C ALA A 235 -2.31 18.19 -14.41
N SER A 236 -2.29 18.13 -13.08
CA SER A 236 -2.73 19.19 -12.17
C SER A 236 -2.06 19.04 -10.80
N PRO A 237 -1.05 19.87 -10.49
CA PRO A 237 -0.42 19.95 -9.18
C PRO A 237 -1.43 20.19 -8.04
N GLU A 238 -2.49 20.96 -8.27
CA GLU A 238 -3.53 21.26 -7.29
C GLU A 238 -4.34 19.99 -6.93
N LYS A 239 -4.78 19.23 -7.94
CA LYS A 239 -5.47 17.95 -7.73
C LYS A 239 -4.54 16.92 -7.11
N ASN A 240 -3.25 16.93 -7.45
CA ASN A 240 -2.24 16.09 -6.81
C ASN A 240 -2.19 16.34 -5.29
N LEU A 241 -2.11 17.61 -4.85
CA LEU A 241 -2.15 17.95 -3.42
C LEU A 241 -3.49 17.60 -2.76
N LEU A 242 -4.61 17.76 -3.46
CA LEU A 242 -5.92 17.35 -2.94
C LEU A 242 -5.96 15.84 -2.65
N ILE A 243 -5.47 15.02 -3.58
CA ILE A 243 -5.39 13.56 -3.41
C ILE A 243 -4.44 13.20 -2.26
N PHE A 244 -3.31 13.92 -2.15
CA PHE A 244 -2.40 13.75 -1.02
C PHE A 244 -3.10 14.05 0.31
N ARG A 245 -3.88 15.14 0.39
CA ARG A 245 -4.68 15.47 1.58
C ARG A 245 -5.74 14.40 1.87
N GLU A 246 -6.42 13.86 0.87
CA GLU A 246 -7.38 12.76 1.04
C GLU A 246 -6.69 11.50 1.58
N LEU A 247 -5.50 11.17 1.07
CA LEU A 247 -4.68 10.04 1.54
C LEU A 247 -4.32 10.19 3.02
N LEU A 248 -3.92 11.39 3.47
CA LEU A 248 -3.58 11.66 4.87
C LEU A 248 -4.76 11.47 5.83
N ASN A 249 -6.00 11.55 5.34
CA ASN A 249 -7.19 11.32 6.16
C ASN A 249 -7.56 9.83 6.31
N LYS A 250 -6.91 8.92 5.57
CA LYS A 250 -7.16 7.47 5.66
C LYS A 250 -6.45 6.88 6.90
N LYS A 251 -7.24 6.50 7.92
CA LYS A 251 -6.74 6.06 9.24
C LYS A 251 -5.85 4.80 9.25
N GLU A 252 -5.93 3.95 8.23
CA GLU A 252 -5.35 2.59 8.25
C GLU A 252 -4.08 2.42 7.41
N LYS A 253 -3.56 3.49 6.80
CA LYS A 253 -2.40 3.40 5.90
C LYS A 253 -1.22 4.21 6.45
N GLN A 254 0.00 3.68 6.31
CA GLN A 254 1.23 4.47 6.41
C GLN A 254 1.34 5.31 5.12
N PRO A 255 0.94 6.59 5.11
CA PRO A 255 0.78 7.37 3.88
C PRO A 255 2.10 7.46 3.10
N GLU A 256 3.23 7.45 3.78
CA GLU A 256 4.56 7.50 3.17
C GLU A 256 4.84 6.32 2.24
N TYR A 257 4.26 5.14 2.51
CA TYR A 257 4.39 3.95 1.66
C TYR A 257 3.16 3.70 0.78
N ALA A 258 2.02 4.33 1.09
CA ALA A 258 0.79 4.24 0.30
C ALA A 258 0.71 5.26 -0.86
N GLY A 259 1.84 5.84 -1.26
CA GLY A 259 1.90 6.78 -2.39
C GLY A 259 2.07 8.25 -1.99
N GLY A 260 2.01 8.60 -0.71
CA GLY A 260 2.22 9.97 -0.22
C GLY A 260 3.61 10.51 -0.56
N ALA A 261 4.66 9.71 -0.39
CA ALA A 261 6.01 10.08 -0.82
C ALA A 261 6.09 10.31 -2.34
N SER A 262 5.35 9.54 -3.14
CA SER A 262 5.31 9.71 -4.60
C SER A 262 4.53 10.95 -5.02
N LEU A 263 3.39 11.25 -4.38
CA LEU A 263 2.61 12.45 -4.63
C LEU A 263 3.45 13.71 -4.34
N LEU A 264 4.11 13.76 -3.16
CA LEU A 264 5.01 14.85 -2.81
C LEU A 264 6.20 14.97 -3.78
N SER A 265 6.83 13.85 -4.13
CA SER A 265 7.92 13.85 -5.12
C SER A 265 7.46 14.46 -6.44
N SER A 266 6.29 14.04 -6.92
CA SER A 266 5.73 14.55 -8.17
C SER A 266 5.37 16.03 -8.07
N TYR A 267 4.73 16.46 -6.97
CA TYR A 267 4.36 17.86 -6.76
C TYR A 267 5.61 18.75 -6.78
N LEU A 268 6.65 18.40 -6.03
CA LEU A 268 7.89 19.18 -5.96
C LEU A 268 8.65 19.22 -7.30
N ILE A 269 8.57 18.17 -8.10
CA ILE A 269 9.18 18.14 -9.44
C ILE A 269 8.43 19.09 -10.40
N GLN A 270 7.10 19.09 -10.36
CA GLN A 270 6.25 19.78 -11.33
C GLN A 270 6.00 21.25 -10.97
N SER A 271 5.95 21.55 -9.67
CA SER A 271 5.76 22.91 -9.13
C SER A 271 6.89 23.29 -8.16
N PRO A 272 8.16 23.31 -8.60
CA PRO A 272 9.31 23.62 -7.73
C PRO A 272 9.35 25.08 -7.25
N GLN A 273 8.43 25.94 -7.67
CA GLN A 273 8.34 27.33 -7.18
C GLN A 273 7.18 27.53 -6.20
N GLU A 274 6.31 26.53 -6.01
CA GLU A 274 5.07 26.65 -5.25
C GLU A 274 5.06 25.70 -4.05
N THR A 275 5.88 25.97 -3.04
CA THR A 275 5.91 25.16 -1.81
C THR A 275 4.89 25.62 -0.77
N ALA A 276 4.33 26.83 -0.91
CA ALA A 276 3.44 27.43 0.08
C ALA A 276 2.20 26.59 0.40
N PRO A 277 1.46 26.01 -0.58
CA PRO A 277 0.29 25.18 -0.27
C PRO A 277 0.65 23.91 0.52
N LEU A 278 1.80 23.32 0.21
CA LEU A 278 2.30 22.15 0.93
C LEU A 278 2.74 22.51 2.35
N LEU A 279 3.40 23.66 2.53
CA LEU A 279 3.78 24.16 3.84
C LEU A 279 2.52 24.47 4.67
N GLU A 280 1.52 25.15 4.12
CA GLU A 280 0.24 25.40 4.80
C GLU A 280 -0.43 24.10 5.25
N LEU A 281 -0.47 23.09 4.38
CA LEU A 281 -0.99 21.77 4.71
C LEU A 281 -0.16 21.09 5.80
N ALA A 282 1.16 21.27 5.81
CA ALA A 282 2.05 20.74 6.84
C ALA A 282 1.89 21.46 8.19
N LEU A 283 1.43 22.71 8.19
CA LEU A 283 1.18 23.50 9.39
C LEU A 283 -0.19 23.19 10.03
N ASP A 284 -1.05 22.40 9.39
CA ASP A 284 -2.19 21.75 10.02
C ASP A 284 -1.68 20.65 10.96
N PHE A 285 -1.61 20.94 12.27
CA PHE A 285 -1.10 20.07 13.34
C PHE A 285 -1.50 18.60 13.18
N LYS A 286 -2.70 18.35 12.64
CA LYS A 286 -3.22 17.00 12.39
C LYS A 286 -2.34 16.16 11.45
N HIS A 287 -1.72 16.79 10.45
CA HIS A 287 -1.04 16.08 9.36
C HIS A 287 0.49 16.32 9.35
N THR A 288 0.99 17.26 10.14
CA THR A 288 2.40 17.70 10.17
C THR A 288 3.38 16.53 10.16
N PHE A 289 3.24 15.58 11.10
CA PHE A 289 4.18 14.48 11.24
C PHE A 289 4.05 13.43 10.12
N ALA A 290 2.84 13.19 9.62
CA ALA A 290 2.62 12.29 8.49
C ALA A 290 3.25 12.83 7.20
N ILE A 291 3.14 14.14 6.95
CA ILE A 291 3.78 14.82 5.83
C ILE A 291 5.30 14.75 5.95
N LEU A 292 5.82 14.99 7.16
CA LEU A 292 7.24 14.87 7.45
C LEU A 292 7.77 13.46 7.09
N LYS A 293 7.07 12.39 7.49
CA LYS A 293 7.44 11.00 7.11
C LYS A 293 7.44 10.80 5.60
N CYS A 294 6.44 11.33 4.89
CA CYS A 294 6.37 11.25 3.44
C CYS A 294 7.58 11.92 2.77
N LEU A 295 7.99 13.10 3.26
CA LEU A 295 9.17 13.81 2.76
C LEU A 295 10.46 13.02 2.97
N TYR A 296 10.67 12.40 4.15
CA TYR A 296 11.85 11.55 4.35
C TYR A 296 11.87 10.32 3.48
N VAL A 297 10.72 9.66 3.29
CA VAL A 297 10.63 8.50 2.40
C VAL A 297 10.91 8.93 0.96
N ALA A 298 10.38 10.06 0.51
CA ALA A 298 10.70 10.65 -0.80
C ALA A 298 12.21 10.92 -0.96
N LYS A 299 12.84 11.59 0.01
CA LYS A 299 14.29 11.84 0.04
C LYS A 299 15.09 10.54 -0.02
N ARG A 300 14.74 9.58 0.84
CA ARG A 300 15.42 8.27 0.90
C ARG A 300 15.30 7.55 -0.43
N TRP A 301 14.12 7.52 -1.03
CA TRP A 301 13.92 6.90 -2.34
C TRP A 301 14.77 7.57 -3.42
N ALA A 302 14.77 8.90 -3.49
CA ALA A 302 15.61 9.65 -4.43
C ALA A 302 17.10 9.33 -4.27
N LEU A 303 17.58 9.14 -3.04
CA LEU A 303 19.00 8.87 -2.78
C LEU A 303 19.40 7.40 -2.99
N THR A 304 18.51 6.45 -2.71
CA THR A 304 18.87 5.02 -2.55
C THR A 304 18.21 4.07 -3.54
N VAL A 305 17.09 4.44 -4.16
CA VAL A 305 16.34 3.55 -5.05
C VAL A 305 16.82 3.74 -6.49
N VAL A 306 17.40 2.69 -7.07
CA VAL A 306 18.02 2.73 -8.41
C VAL A 306 17.00 2.49 -9.53
N ASN A 307 15.91 1.77 -9.25
CA ASN A 307 14.93 1.32 -10.26
C ASN A 307 13.56 2.01 -10.17
N ASP A 308 13.51 3.26 -9.71
CA ASP A 308 12.28 4.05 -9.64
C ASP A 308 12.45 5.35 -10.44
N ARG A 309 11.62 5.52 -11.48
CA ARG A 309 11.68 6.65 -12.42
C ARG A 309 11.46 7.98 -11.72
N LEU A 310 10.46 8.05 -10.83
CA LEU A 310 10.08 9.27 -10.15
C LEU A 310 11.14 9.69 -9.12
N ALA A 311 11.66 8.73 -8.36
CA ALA A 311 12.78 8.95 -7.45
C ALA A 311 14.03 9.46 -8.21
N ALA A 312 14.32 8.88 -9.38
CA ALA A 312 15.43 9.32 -10.23
C ALA A 312 15.19 10.72 -10.85
N GLN A 313 13.94 11.11 -11.11
CA GLN A 313 13.60 12.48 -11.52
C GLN A 313 13.78 13.46 -10.37
N LEU A 314 13.28 13.13 -9.17
CA LEU A 314 13.44 13.95 -7.96
C LEU A 314 14.92 14.20 -7.68
N LYS A 315 15.75 13.14 -7.67
CA LYS A 315 17.20 13.24 -7.46
C LYS A 315 17.90 14.20 -8.44
N ARG A 316 17.45 14.21 -9.71
CA ARG A 316 18.04 15.06 -10.76
C ARG A 316 17.57 16.51 -10.69
N ASN A 317 16.39 16.77 -10.14
CA ASN A 317 15.84 18.10 -9.99
C ASN A 317 16.37 18.76 -8.70
N LYS A 318 17.44 19.55 -8.83
CA LYS A 318 18.11 20.22 -7.70
C LYS A 318 17.18 21.15 -6.93
N THR A 319 16.34 21.92 -7.62
CA THR A 319 15.39 22.84 -6.96
C THR A 319 14.38 22.06 -6.13
N ALA A 320 13.83 20.97 -6.67
CA ALA A 320 12.90 20.11 -5.93
C ALA A 320 13.56 19.46 -4.70
N MET A 321 14.82 19.01 -4.82
CA MET A 321 15.58 18.45 -3.69
C MET A 321 15.87 19.50 -2.60
N ASN A 322 16.24 20.72 -2.99
CA ASN A 322 16.47 21.81 -2.04
C ASN A 322 15.18 22.18 -1.31
N ASN A 323 14.07 22.35 -2.05
CA ASN A 323 12.76 22.62 -1.46
C ASN A 323 12.30 21.50 -0.52
N LEU A 324 12.57 20.24 -0.88
CA LEU A 324 12.27 19.10 -0.03
C LEU A 324 13.01 19.22 1.31
N ASP A 325 14.29 19.58 1.26
CA ASP A 325 15.13 19.75 2.45
C ASP A 325 14.67 20.95 3.29
N ASP A 326 14.36 22.08 2.65
CA ASP A 326 13.83 23.28 3.31
C ASP A 326 12.48 22.99 4.00
N LEU A 327 11.60 22.22 3.36
CA LEU A 327 10.32 21.79 3.95
C LEU A 327 10.53 20.88 5.15
N ILE A 328 11.46 19.92 5.07
CA ILE A 328 11.80 19.07 6.22
C ILE A 328 12.24 19.95 7.39
N VAL A 329 13.19 20.87 7.16
CA VAL A 329 13.71 21.75 8.22
C VAL A 329 12.59 22.61 8.81
N ALA A 330 11.76 23.25 7.98
CA ALA A 330 10.67 24.09 8.43
C ALA A 330 9.65 23.32 9.27
N ILE A 331 9.32 22.09 8.88
CA ILE A 331 8.37 21.24 9.62
C ILE A 331 8.99 20.74 10.93
N GLU A 332 10.25 20.32 10.93
CA GLU A 332 10.96 19.95 12.15
C GLU A 332 11.03 21.12 13.14
N ASP A 333 11.40 22.32 12.68
CA ASP A 333 11.46 23.53 13.52
C ASP A 333 10.09 23.87 14.10
N ARG A 334 9.02 23.67 13.33
CA ARG A 334 7.66 23.84 13.82
C ARG A 334 7.31 22.83 14.93
N ILE A 335 7.66 21.55 14.74
CA ILE A 335 7.41 20.51 15.75
C ILE A 335 8.17 20.82 17.04
N LEU A 336 9.44 21.26 16.92
CA LEU A 336 10.27 21.54 18.08
C LEU A 336 9.85 22.83 18.81
N SER A 337 9.49 23.89 18.07
CA SER A 337 9.04 25.16 18.65
C SER A 337 7.67 25.07 19.33
N ALA A 338 6.81 24.14 18.90
CA ALA A 338 5.51 23.88 19.52
C ALA A 338 5.42 22.45 20.06
N SER A 339 6.50 21.94 20.67
CA SER A 339 6.60 20.55 21.13
C SER A 339 5.46 20.09 22.04
N GLU A 340 4.90 20.97 22.86
CA GLU A 340 3.74 20.69 23.72
C GLU A 340 2.46 20.33 22.94
N SER A 341 2.38 20.72 21.67
CA SER A 341 1.24 20.45 20.78
C SER A 341 1.35 19.12 20.03
N TYR A 342 2.46 18.38 20.19
CA TYR A 342 2.71 17.11 19.49
C TYR A 342 2.90 15.96 20.48
N PRO A 343 2.61 14.71 20.08
CA PRO A 343 2.97 13.54 20.88
C PRO A 343 4.48 13.52 21.17
N THR A 344 4.84 13.20 22.41
CA THR A 344 6.24 13.16 22.87
C THR A 344 7.11 12.19 22.06
N THR A 345 6.51 11.12 21.53
CA THR A 345 7.17 10.17 20.63
C THR A 345 7.57 10.79 19.29
N GLU A 346 6.73 11.66 18.72
CA GLU A 346 7.00 12.34 17.44
C GLU A 346 8.08 13.41 17.62
N VAL A 347 8.00 14.18 18.71
CA VAL A 347 9.03 15.16 19.09
C VAL A 347 10.38 14.45 19.30
N HIS A 348 10.38 13.32 20.00
CA HIS A 348 11.59 12.50 20.19
C HIS A 348 12.18 12.03 18.85
N GLU A 349 11.35 11.54 17.92
CA GLU A 349 11.82 11.09 16.61
C GLU A 349 12.50 12.23 15.83
N VAL A 350 11.93 13.45 15.87
CA VAL A 350 12.52 14.64 15.25
C VAL A 350 13.84 15.00 15.90
N ARG A 351 13.89 15.10 17.24
CA ARG A 351 15.13 15.42 17.98
C ARG A 351 16.22 14.40 17.69
N HIS A 352 15.90 13.11 17.75
CA HIS A 352 16.84 12.03 17.46
C HIS A 352 17.39 12.12 16.03
N ARG A 353 16.53 12.40 15.04
CA ARG A 353 16.96 12.47 13.64
C ARG A 353 17.93 13.62 13.37
N ARG A 354 17.76 14.79 14.00
CA ARG A 354 18.68 15.94 13.88
C ARG A 354 20.11 15.64 14.36
N VAL A 355 20.25 14.69 15.29
CA VAL A 355 21.54 14.33 15.86
C VAL A 355 22.12 13.02 15.29
N ALA A 356 21.35 12.27 14.50
CA ALA A 356 21.70 10.92 14.05
C ALA A 356 23.03 10.83 13.27
N ASP A 357 23.33 11.81 12.40
CA ASP A 357 24.60 11.85 11.66
C ASP A 357 25.82 12.02 12.58
N ARG A 358 25.70 12.88 13.61
CA ARG A 358 26.76 13.09 14.61
C ARG A 358 26.97 11.85 15.47
N ILE A 359 25.89 11.14 15.83
CA ILE A 359 25.96 9.85 16.52
C ILE A 359 26.72 8.83 15.65
N ALA A 360 26.39 8.74 14.35
CA ALA A 360 27.06 7.83 13.42
C ALA A 360 28.56 8.12 13.30
N LYS A 361 28.95 9.41 13.21
CA LYS A 361 30.35 9.85 13.23
C LYS A 361 31.03 9.49 14.55
N GLY A 362 30.36 9.67 15.69
CA GLY A 362 30.85 9.24 16.99
C GLY A 362 31.19 7.74 17.03
N TRP A 363 30.29 6.87 16.55
CA TRP A 363 30.56 5.43 16.42
C TRP A 363 31.71 5.11 15.46
N GLU A 364 31.86 5.85 14.37
CA GLU A 364 32.98 5.71 13.45
C GLU A 364 34.32 6.00 14.13
N HIS A 365 34.44 7.13 14.82
CA HIS A 365 35.66 7.53 15.52
C HIS A 365 35.98 6.58 16.68
N LEU A 366 34.97 6.09 17.41
CA LEU A 366 35.17 5.11 18.47
C LEU A 366 35.79 3.82 17.93
N ARG A 367 35.33 3.33 16.76
CA ARG A 367 35.90 2.14 16.10
C ARG A 367 37.35 2.35 15.66
N LYS A 368 37.70 3.59 15.27
CA LYS A 368 39.09 3.99 14.94
C LYS A 368 39.94 4.25 16.19
N LYS A 369 39.38 4.13 17.40
CA LYS A 369 40.01 4.47 18.69
C LYS A 369 40.39 5.95 18.80
N GLU A 370 39.71 6.82 18.07
CA GLU A 370 39.89 8.27 18.11
C GLU A 370 39.01 8.87 19.21
N TYR A 371 39.38 8.65 20.47
CA TYR A 371 38.54 8.93 21.64
C TYR A 371 38.18 10.40 21.82
N SER A 372 39.14 11.32 21.62
CA SER A 372 38.87 12.77 21.73
C SER A 372 37.82 13.24 20.72
N LYS A 373 37.89 12.77 19.46
CA LYS A 373 36.87 13.10 18.46
C LYS A 373 35.52 12.44 18.78
N THR A 374 35.54 11.23 19.35
CA THR A 374 34.31 10.59 19.81
C THR A 374 33.63 11.43 20.90
N GLU A 375 34.41 11.93 21.86
CA GLU A 375 33.94 12.81 22.94
C GLU A 375 33.37 14.12 22.39
N GLU A 376 34.03 14.75 21.41
CA GLU A 376 33.53 15.95 20.73
C GLU A 376 32.16 15.71 20.06
N TRP A 377 32.00 14.60 19.34
CA TRP A 377 30.72 14.26 18.71
C TRP A 377 29.63 13.96 19.72
N VAL A 378 29.93 13.20 20.77
CA VAL A 378 29.01 12.91 21.88
C VAL A 378 28.57 14.19 22.57
N ALA A 379 29.52 15.07 22.91
CA ALA A 379 29.25 16.36 23.54
C ALA A 379 28.37 17.25 22.66
N SER A 380 28.64 17.30 21.35
CA SER A 380 27.81 18.04 20.40
C SER A 380 26.37 17.55 20.36
N VAL A 381 26.14 16.23 20.42
CA VAL A 381 24.79 15.65 20.43
C VAL A 381 24.10 15.95 21.75
N LEU A 382 24.76 15.70 22.88
CA LEU A 382 24.16 15.86 24.21
C LEU A 382 23.97 17.34 24.61
N ALA A 383 24.68 18.28 23.98
CA ALA A 383 24.41 19.71 24.14
C ALA A 383 23.06 20.12 23.52
N GLU A 384 22.64 19.46 22.44
CA GLU A 384 21.38 19.73 21.74
C GLU A 384 20.24 18.85 22.22
N TYR A 385 20.51 17.56 22.47
CA TYR A 385 19.55 16.61 23.00
C TYR A 385 20.14 15.75 24.13
N PRO A 386 20.18 16.29 25.38
CA PRO A 386 20.81 15.64 26.53
C PRO A 386 20.25 14.26 26.89
N GLU A 387 18.99 14.00 26.54
CA GLU A 387 18.25 12.79 26.90
C GLU A 387 18.27 11.73 25.78
N ASN A 388 19.04 11.93 24.71
CA ASN A 388 19.14 10.99 23.60
C ASN A 388 19.82 9.69 24.05
N GLY A 389 19.08 8.58 24.05
CA GLY A 389 19.55 7.32 24.61
C GLY A 389 20.66 6.66 23.80
N GLU A 390 20.72 6.87 22.48
CA GLU A 390 21.81 6.33 21.67
C GLU A 390 23.13 7.07 21.88
N ALA A 391 23.11 8.39 22.03
CA ALA A 391 24.28 9.18 22.38
C ALA A 391 24.76 8.87 23.81
N LEU A 392 23.82 8.73 24.75
CA LEU A 392 24.10 8.31 26.13
C LEU A 392 24.68 6.89 26.20
N PHE A 393 24.24 5.98 25.34
CA PHE A 393 24.84 4.66 25.19
C PHE A 393 26.25 4.73 24.60
N LEU A 394 26.47 5.54 23.57
CA LEU A 394 27.80 5.77 22.98
C LEU A 394 28.77 6.36 24.02
N ASP A 395 28.32 7.33 24.81
CA ASP A 395 29.09 7.91 25.92
C ASP A 395 29.52 6.85 26.96
N ALA A 396 28.60 5.99 27.39
CA ALA A 396 28.93 4.90 28.31
C ALA A 396 29.96 3.92 27.72
N ARG A 397 29.84 3.60 26.43
CA ARG A 397 30.80 2.75 25.71
C ARG A 397 32.15 3.41 25.53
N LEU A 398 32.19 4.71 25.27
CA LEU A 398 33.44 5.49 25.20
C LEU A 398 34.17 5.47 26.54
N VAL A 399 33.47 5.75 27.65
CA VAL A 399 34.06 5.74 29.00
C VAL A 399 34.68 4.38 29.29
N TRP A 400 33.92 3.31 29.09
CA TRP A 400 34.39 1.94 29.31
C TRP A 400 35.65 1.62 28.48
N ILE A 401 35.61 1.84 27.16
CA ILE A 401 36.73 1.49 26.28
C ILE A 401 37.97 2.33 26.60
N ARG A 402 37.80 3.61 26.92
CA ARG A 402 38.91 4.53 27.19
C ARG A 402 39.59 4.26 28.52
N SER A 403 38.82 3.98 29.58
CA SER A 403 39.41 3.67 30.88
C SER A 403 39.87 2.23 31.03
N GLY A 404 39.31 1.32 30.23
CA GLY A 404 39.53 -0.11 30.39
C GLY A 404 38.91 -0.69 31.66
N SER A 405 38.09 0.09 32.39
CA SER A 405 37.39 -0.36 33.60
C SER A 405 35.94 -0.68 33.28
N VAL A 406 35.56 -1.92 33.57
CA VAL A 406 34.18 -2.42 33.46
C VAL A 406 33.27 -1.70 34.46
N GLU A 407 33.78 -1.39 35.66
CA GLU A 407 33.07 -0.67 36.72
C GLU A 407 32.71 0.75 36.33
N GLU A 408 33.64 1.48 35.71
CA GLU A 408 33.36 2.83 35.21
C GLU A 408 32.34 2.81 34.08
N GLY A 409 32.45 1.86 33.15
CA GLY A 409 31.47 1.65 32.08
C GLY A 409 30.07 1.35 32.62
N TRP A 410 29.97 0.43 33.59
CA TRP A 410 28.72 0.09 34.27
C TRP A 410 28.11 1.28 35.00
N LYS A 411 28.91 2.01 35.76
CA LYS A 411 28.47 3.20 36.50
C LYS A 411 27.93 4.25 35.53
N ARG A 412 28.68 4.54 34.46
CA ARG A 412 28.28 5.51 33.44
C ARG A 412 26.99 5.10 32.72
N ALA A 413 26.86 3.83 32.33
CA ALA A 413 25.64 3.33 31.71
C ALA A 413 24.42 3.45 32.64
N THR A 414 24.60 3.19 33.94
CA THR A 414 23.55 3.31 34.96
C THR A 414 23.14 4.77 35.18
N GLU A 415 24.11 5.68 35.28
CA GLU A 415 23.84 7.13 35.36
C GLU A 415 23.08 7.62 34.13
N ASN A 416 23.48 7.15 32.94
CA ASN A 416 22.87 7.54 31.68
C ASN A 416 21.45 6.97 31.50
N LEU A 417 21.16 5.81 32.08
CA LEU A 417 19.82 5.25 32.13
C LEU A 417 18.83 6.13 32.92
N SER A 418 19.29 6.92 33.90
CA SER A 418 18.42 7.90 34.57
C SER A 418 18.16 9.20 33.78
N LYS A 419 18.90 9.43 32.69
CA LYS A 419 18.80 10.64 31.86
C LYS A 419 18.04 10.44 30.56
N VAL A 420 17.99 9.21 30.07
CA VAL A 420 17.37 8.90 28.77
C VAL A 420 15.89 9.27 28.78
N ALA A 421 15.41 9.82 27.67
CA ALA A 421 14.02 10.18 27.53
C ALA A 421 13.14 8.91 27.69
N PRO A 422 12.06 8.93 28.49
CA PRO A 422 11.23 7.74 28.72
C PRO A 422 10.60 7.14 27.45
N VAL A 423 10.43 7.97 26.41
CA VAL A 423 9.92 7.56 25.10
C VAL A 423 10.98 6.89 24.21
N ASP A 424 12.27 7.02 24.53
CA ASP A 424 13.39 6.42 23.79
C ASP A 424 13.61 4.96 24.23
N VAL A 425 12.65 4.11 23.90
CA VAL A 425 12.67 2.69 24.29
C VAL A 425 13.85 1.92 23.68
N SER A 426 14.36 2.36 22.52
CA SER A 426 15.55 1.81 21.88
C SER A 426 16.81 2.15 22.69
N GLY A 427 16.98 3.42 23.06
CA GLY A 427 18.06 3.90 23.90
C GLY A 427 18.08 3.25 25.28
N ILE A 428 16.92 3.15 25.93
CA ILE A 428 16.75 2.41 27.20
C ILE A 428 17.21 0.95 27.04
N GLY A 429 16.78 0.30 25.95
CA GLY A 429 17.19 -1.07 25.63
C GLY A 429 18.71 -1.22 25.50
N LYS A 430 19.35 -0.33 24.72
CA LYS A 430 20.80 -0.31 24.52
C LYS A 430 21.58 -0.08 25.82
N LEU A 431 21.10 0.80 26.70
CA LEU A 431 21.72 1.07 28.00
C LEU A 431 21.59 -0.12 28.95
N HIS A 432 20.42 -0.74 29.06
CA HIS A 432 20.24 -1.97 29.82
C HIS A 432 21.13 -3.10 29.32
N ASN A 433 21.28 -3.22 28.00
CA ASN A 433 22.20 -4.17 27.41
C ASN A 433 23.66 -3.87 27.76
N CYS A 434 24.08 -2.60 27.73
CA CYS A 434 25.42 -2.18 28.15
C CYS A 434 25.71 -2.54 29.61
N ILE A 435 24.74 -2.30 30.50
CA ILE A 435 24.82 -2.68 31.91
C ILE A 435 24.95 -4.20 32.04
N GLY A 436 24.15 -4.97 31.30
CA GLY A 436 24.22 -6.44 31.29
C GLY A 436 25.58 -6.97 30.84
N CYS A 437 26.18 -6.41 29.79
CA CYS A 437 27.53 -6.78 29.35
C CYS A 437 28.58 -6.49 30.43
N ALA A 438 28.47 -5.36 31.12
CA ALA A 438 29.43 -5.02 32.18
C ALA A 438 29.29 -5.97 33.37
N LEU A 439 28.06 -6.32 33.75
CA LEU A 439 27.80 -7.30 34.82
C LEU A 439 28.29 -8.71 34.46
N ASP A 440 28.18 -9.10 33.19
CA ASP A 440 28.75 -10.35 32.67
C ASP A 440 30.28 -10.38 32.82
N GLU A 441 30.98 -9.31 32.41
CA GLU A 441 32.42 -9.20 32.58
C GLU A 441 32.85 -9.19 34.06
N MET A 442 32.02 -8.69 34.96
CA MET A 442 32.21 -8.80 36.42
C MET A 442 31.86 -10.17 37.01
N GLY A 443 31.34 -11.11 36.22
CA GLY A 443 30.88 -12.43 36.68
C GLY A 443 29.54 -12.43 37.42
N LYS A 444 28.79 -11.31 37.42
CA LYS A 444 27.48 -11.15 38.07
C LYS A 444 26.35 -11.63 37.17
N PHE A 445 26.37 -12.92 36.84
CA PHE A 445 25.50 -13.51 35.81
C PHE A 445 24.00 -13.33 36.05
N SER A 446 23.52 -13.44 37.29
CA SER A 446 22.09 -13.26 37.61
C SER A 446 21.61 -11.82 37.32
N GLU A 447 22.42 -10.82 37.68
CA GLU A 447 22.12 -9.41 37.42
C GLU A 447 22.24 -9.07 35.92
N ALA A 448 23.18 -9.72 35.22
CA ALA A 448 23.32 -9.60 33.77
C ALA A 448 22.07 -10.11 33.04
N ILE A 449 21.54 -11.29 33.41
CA ILE A 449 20.30 -11.85 32.84
C ILE A 449 19.12 -10.87 33.02
N GLU A 450 18.98 -10.31 34.21
CA GLU A 450 17.92 -9.34 34.52
C GLU A 450 18.07 -8.05 33.69
N SER A 451 19.29 -7.56 33.52
CA SER A 451 19.58 -6.40 32.67
C SER A 451 19.23 -6.66 31.20
N PHE A 452 19.60 -7.82 30.66
CA PHE A 452 19.22 -8.19 29.30
C PHE A 452 17.72 -8.43 29.13
N ARG A 453 17.03 -8.95 30.17
CA ARG A 453 15.55 -9.06 30.17
C ARG A 453 14.90 -7.69 30.05
N ARG A 454 15.36 -6.70 30.82
CA ARG A 454 14.86 -5.31 30.73
C ARG A 454 15.15 -4.68 29.37
N ALA A 455 16.32 -4.97 28.79
CA ALA A 455 16.62 -4.53 27.42
C ALA A 455 15.62 -5.08 26.40
N GLU A 456 15.31 -6.36 26.49
CA GLU A 456 14.33 -7.07 25.65
C GLU A 456 12.89 -6.60 25.86
N GLU A 457 12.51 -6.22 27.08
CA GLU A 457 11.18 -5.66 27.38
C GLU A 457 11.01 -4.24 26.81
N SER A 458 12.08 -3.46 26.80
CA SER A 458 12.08 -2.10 26.25
C SER A 458 12.05 -2.10 24.72
N ASP A 459 12.94 -2.87 24.09
CA ASP A 459 12.98 -3.01 22.63
C ASP A 459 12.98 -4.50 22.21
N PRO A 460 11.78 -5.08 22.00
CA PRO A 460 11.63 -6.50 21.72
C PRO A 460 12.04 -6.91 20.31
N LYS A 461 12.41 -5.96 19.45
CA LYS A 461 12.81 -6.24 18.05
C LYS A 461 14.30 -6.56 17.94
N GLU A 462 15.09 -6.21 18.94
CA GLU A 462 16.53 -6.37 18.89
C GLU A 462 16.97 -7.80 19.23
N SER A 463 17.61 -8.44 18.24
CA SER A 463 17.99 -9.85 18.32
C SER A 463 19.18 -10.12 19.26
N ILE A 464 19.94 -9.08 19.59
CA ILE A 464 21.15 -9.18 20.42
C ILE A 464 20.81 -9.43 21.89
N TYR A 465 19.70 -8.92 22.42
CA TYR A 465 19.33 -9.12 23.83
C TYR A 465 19.08 -10.59 24.18
N PRO A 466 18.26 -11.35 23.44
CA PRO A 466 18.15 -12.78 23.67
C PRO A 466 19.45 -13.54 23.33
N ALA A 467 20.34 -13.03 22.47
CA ALA A 467 21.65 -13.64 22.24
C ALA A 467 22.51 -13.58 23.52
N ASN A 468 22.60 -12.40 24.13
CA ASN A 468 23.37 -12.19 25.36
C ASN A 468 22.81 -13.03 26.51
N ARG A 469 21.48 -13.14 26.66
CA ARG A 469 20.88 -14.06 27.64
C ARG A 469 21.27 -15.51 27.39
N ALA A 470 21.28 -15.94 26.13
CA ALA A 470 21.69 -17.30 25.77
C ALA A 470 23.14 -17.57 26.19
N GLU A 471 24.04 -16.60 25.97
CA GLU A 471 25.43 -16.68 26.38
C GLU A 471 25.58 -16.79 27.91
N ILE A 472 24.83 -16.00 28.69
CA ILE A 472 24.91 -16.10 30.16
C ILE A 472 24.41 -17.45 30.66
N PHE A 473 23.28 -17.96 30.14
CA PHE A 473 22.81 -19.30 30.50
C PHE A 473 23.81 -20.39 30.10
N TRP A 474 24.51 -20.21 28.99
CA TRP A 474 25.58 -21.10 28.57
C TRP A 474 26.76 -21.09 29.56
N LYS A 475 27.21 -19.91 30.00
CA LYS A 475 28.25 -19.76 31.04
C LYS A 475 27.85 -20.40 32.37
N LEU A 476 26.55 -20.36 32.71
CA LEU A 476 25.98 -21.00 33.91
C LEU A 476 25.77 -22.52 33.77
N GLY A 477 25.99 -23.11 32.59
CA GLY A 477 25.73 -24.53 32.32
C GLY A 477 24.25 -24.90 32.18
N ASP A 478 23.33 -23.91 32.13
CA ASP A 478 21.93 -24.15 31.81
C ASP A 478 21.74 -24.26 30.29
N GLU A 479 22.11 -25.42 29.75
CA GLU A 479 22.01 -25.71 28.32
C GLU A 479 20.58 -25.59 27.78
N LYS A 480 19.57 -25.84 28.62
CA LYS A 480 18.15 -25.77 28.21
C LYS A 480 17.76 -24.32 27.92
N SER A 481 18.02 -23.42 28.85
CA SER A 481 17.73 -21.99 28.68
C SER A 481 18.62 -21.36 27.62
N ALA A 482 19.91 -21.73 27.56
CA ALA A 482 20.82 -21.27 26.52
C ALA A 482 20.28 -21.61 25.11
N ALA A 483 19.88 -22.86 24.88
CA ALA A 483 19.30 -23.29 23.61
C ALA A 483 17.97 -22.59 23.29
N LEU A 484 17.13 -22.32 24.30
CA LEU A 484 15.86 -21.62 24.12
C LEU A 484 16.08 -20.19 23.60
N TYR A 485 16.93 -19.42 24.28
CA TYR A 485 17.20 -18.03 23.93
C TYR A 485 18.03 -17.89 22.66
N ALA A 486 18.98 -18.79 22.41
CA ALA A 486 19.72 -18.83 21.15
C ALA A 486 18.79 -19.07 19.95
N ARG A 487 17.79 -19.97 20.07
CA ARG A 487 16.77 -20.16 19.01
C ARG A 487 15.90 -18.92 18.83
N LYS A 488 15.53 -18.24 19.92
CA LYS A 488 14.76 -16.99 19.84
C LYS A 488 15.54 -15.93 19.06
N SER A 489 16.78 -15.70 19.45
CA SER A 489 17.69 -14.74 18.80
C SER A 489 17.89 -15.07 17.31
N LYS A 490 18.13 -16.35 16.96
CA LYS A 490 18.28 -16.80 15.56
C LYS A 490 17.02 -16.56 14.72
N ARG A 491 15.82 -16.81 15.26
CA ARG A 491 14.56 -16.49 14.56
C ARG A 491 14.37 -14.99 14.31
N MET A 492 14.99 -14.15 15.14
CA MET A 492 15.01 -12.69 14.97
C MET A 492 16.12 -12.22 14.02
N GLY A 493 16.87 -13.14 13.39
CA GLY A 493 17.88 -12.82 12.39
C GLY A 493 19.32 -12.66 12.92
N ASN A 494 19.58 -12.99 14.19
CA ASN A 494 20.94 -12.95 14.74
C ASN A 494 21.84 -14.00 14.09
N LYS A 495 23.10 -13.62 13.80
CA LYS A 495 24.12 -14.46 13.14
C LYS A 495 25.42 -14.57 13.94
N SER A 496 25.38 -14.29 15.25
CA SER A 496 26.58 -14.34 16.09
C SER A 496 27.10 -15.77 16.23
N GLU A 497 28.43 -15.91 16.28
CA GLU A 497 29.11 -17.21 16.41
C GLU A 497 28.72 -17.93 17.72
N ILE A 498 28.51 -17.19 18.80
CA ILE A 498 28.09 -17.74 20.09
C ILE A 498 26.71 -18.40 20.01
N VAL A 499 25.73 -17.76 19.34
CA VAL A 499 24.40 -18.33 19.13
C VAL A 499 24.49 -19.62 18.31
N GLU A 500 25.25 -19.62 17.21
CA GLU A 500 25.43 -20.83 16.40
C GLU A 500 26.15 -21.95 17.18
N THR A 501 27.14 -21.60 18.00
CA THR A 501 27.87 -22.55 18.85
C THR A 501 26.97 -23.20 19.88
N ILE A 502 26.16 -22.40 20.60
CA ILE A 502 25.19 -22.89 21.58
C ILE A 502 24.20 -23.83 20.89
N LEU A 503 23.63 -23.42 19.75
CA LEU A 503 22.67 -24.25 19.02
C LEU A 503 23.28 -25.57 18.55
N LYS A 504 24.52 -25.57 18.05
CA LYS A 504 25.22 -26.78 17.62
C LYS A 504 25.49 -27.72 18.80
N LYS A 505 25.99 -27.20 19.92
CA LYS A 505 26.33 -28.01 21.11
C LYS A 505 25.09 -28.54 21.83
N THR A 506 23.98 -27.81 21.80
CA THR A 506 22.71 -28.20 22.43
C THR A 506 21.74 -28.90 21.46
N ALA A 507 22.18 -29.17 20.23
CA ALA A 507 21.35 -29.83 19.22
C ALA A 507 21.04 -31.27 19.63
N LYS A 508 19.75 -31.63 19.65
CA LYS A 508 19.35 -33.03 19.84
C LYS A 508 19.76 -33.85 18.61
N PRO A 509 20.11 -35.14 18.76
CA PRO A 509 20.45 -36.00 17.62
C PRO A 509 19.37 -36.03 16.52
N SER A 510 18.10 -35.98 16.90
CA SER A 510 16.99 -35.88 15.97
C SER A 510 17.03 -34.58 15.15
N GLN A 511 17.40 -33.46 15.77
CA GLN A 511 17.51 -32.17 15.10
C GLN A 511 18.66 -32.16 14.10
N LEU A 512 19.83 -32.67 14.48
CA LEU A 512 20.98 -32.83 13.58
C LEU A 512 20.63 -33.68 12.36
N ARG A 513 19.90 -34.79 12.57
CA ARG A 513 19.39 -35.63 11.48
C ARG A 513 18.47 -34.85 10.52
N TRP A 514 17.52 -34.09 11.05
CA TRP A 514 16.59 -33.32 10.21
C TRP A 514 17.26 -32.16 9.48
N GLU A 515 18.22 -31.47 10.10
CA GLU A 515 19.01 -30.41 9.44
C GLU A 515 19.87 -30.98 8.30
N ALA A 516 20.46 -32.16 8.48
CA ALA A 516 21.19 -32.86 7.41
C ALA A 516 20.26 -33.24 6.24
N LEU A 517 19.09 -33.82 6.54
CA LEU A 517 18.08 -34.18 5.54
C LEU A 517 17.57 -32.95 4.77
N LEU A 518 17.36 -31.81 5.44
CA LEU A 518 16.90 -30.57 4.78
C LEU A 518 17.98 -29.96 3.87
N LYS A 519 19.26 -30.02 4.27
CA LYS A 519 20.37 -29.59 3.39
C LYS A 519 20.52 -30.48 2.17
N GLU A 520 20.34 -31.79 2.33
CA GLU A 520 20.36 -32.72 1.22
C GLU A 520 19.19 -32.48 0.27
N TRP A 521 18.01 -32.20 0.83
CA TRP A 521 16.84 -31.80 0.05
C TRP A 521 17.09 -30.56 -0.79
N GLU A 522 17.59 -29.47 -0.19
CA GLU A 522 17.92 -28.24 -0.93
C GLU A 522 18.91 -28.50 -2.07
N LYS A 523 19.93 -29.33 -1.84
CA LYS A 523 20.92 -29.70 -2.86
C LYS A 523 20.36 -30.60 -3.95
N SER A 524 19.35 -31.41 -3.64
CA SER A 524 18.81 -32.40 -4.57
C SER A 524 17.96 -31.79 -5.69
N GLY A 525 17.39 -30.59 -5.48
CA GLY A 525 16.43 -29.98 -6.41
C GLY A 525 15.07 -30.70 -6.50
N LEU A 526 14.84 -31.73 -5.68
CA LEU A 526 13.59 -32.51 -5.66
C LEU A 526 12.46 -31.73 -5.00
N SER A 527 11.22 -31.95 -5.45
CA SER A 527 10.05 -31.44 -4.71
C SER A 527 9.93 -32.11 -3.34
N ASP A 528 9.25 -31.44 -2.39
CA ASP A 528 8.98 -31.98 -1.05
C ASP A 528 8.44 -33.43 -1.09
N LYS A 529 7.56 -33.70 -2.07
CA LYS A 529 6.89 -35.00 -2.23
C LYS A 529 7.88 -36.07 -2.67
N GLU A 530 8.74 -35.76 -3.63
CA GLU A 530 9.73 -36.69 -4.19
C GLU A 530 10.83 -36.99 -3.17
N PHE A 531 11.34 -35.96 -2.48
CA PHE A 531 12.37 -36.13 -1.46
C PHE A 531 11.85 -36.95 -0.27
N CYS A 532 10.64 -36.65 0.23
CA CYS A 532 10.05 -37.43 1.32
C CYS A 532 9.83 -38.90 0.93
N ALA A 533 9.46 -39.19 -0.31
CA ALA A 533 9.30 -40.56 -0.79
C ALA A 533 10.64 -41.30 -0.88
N ARG A 534 11.67 -40.62 -1.41
CA ARG A 534 13.03 -41.16 -1.56
C ARG A 534 13.66 -41.54 -0.21
N GLU A 535 13.56 -40.64 0.77
CA GLU A 535 14.15 -40.81 2.10
C GLU A 535 13.23 -41.55 3.10
N ASN A 536 12.07 -42.03 2.64
CA ASN A 536 11.04 -42.66 3.46
C ASN A 536 10.65 -41.81 4.70
N LEU A 537 10.38 -40.52 4.48
CA LEU A 537 10.06 -39.54 5.52
C LEU A 537 8.57 -39.21 5.55
N SER A 538 8.05 -38.99 6.75
CA SER A 538 6.72 -38.40 6.93
C SER A 538 6.69 -36.96 6.40
N LYS A 539 5.81 -36.68 5.43
CA LYS A 539 5.59 -35.32 4.90
C LYS A 539 5.24 -34.31 6.00
N LYS A 540 4.49 -34.73 7.01
CA LYS A 540 4.12 -33.87 8.15
C LYS A 540 5.35 -33.51 9.00
N ALA A 541 6.22 -34.48 9.25
CA ALA A 541 7.47 -34.25 9.99
C ALA A 541 8.43 -33.36 9.18
N PHE A 542 8.57 -33.63 7.87
CA PHE A 542 9.39 -32.83 6.97
C PHE A 542 8.92 -31.36 6.90
N ALA A 543 7.61 -31.12 6.70
CA ALA A 543 7.04 -29.78 6.68
C ALA A 543 7.12 -29.05 8.03
N HIS A 544 7.11 -29.79 9.15
CA HIS A 544 7.35 -29.22 10.48
C HIS A 544 8.80 -28.77 10.65
N TRP A 545 9.76 -29.62 10.32
CA TRP A 545 11.18 -29.30 10.46
C TRP A 545 11.65 -28.24 9.47
N ARG A 546 11.13 -28.24 8.23
CA ARG A 546 11.43 -27.18 7.26
C ARG A 546 11.07 -25.79 7.79
N ARG A 547 9.85 -25.62 8.32
CA ARG A 547 9.37 -24.36 8.94
C ARG A 547 10.14 -23.94 10.20
N LYS A 548 10.91 -24.86 10.79
CA LYS A 548 11.69 -24.60 12.00
C LYS A 548 13.12 -24.19 11.68
N THR A 549 13.61 -24.59 10.50
CA THR A 549 14.98 -24.36 10.03
C THR A 549 15.07 -23.17 9.07
N PHE A 550 14.05 -22.97 8.24
CA PHE A 550 13.85 -21.84 7.33
C PHE A 550 12.61 -21.07 7.76
#